data_AF-A0A3Q0L796-F1
#
_entry.id   AF-A0A3Q0L796-F1
#
_cell.length_a   1.000
_cell.length_b   1.000
_cell.length_c   1.000
_cell.angle_alpha   90.00
_cell.angle_beta   90.00
_cell.angle_gamma   90.00
#
_symmetry.space_group_name_H-M   'P 1'
#
loop_
_entity.id
_entity.type
_entity.pdbx_description
1 polymer ?
#
loop_
_entity_poly.entity_id
_entity_poly.type
_entity_poly.pdbx_seq_one_letter_code
_entity_poly.pdbx_strand_id
1 'polypeptide(L)'
;MVMQNIPGYTSFVLEAPELTYTKLISYIYPDLRELIAIKIAICFETGWSPDITERIDPDDYIYDPIPMENDWVFIKSTKAKGASVNKKTRLREQRLMIHPSSKTDKYSAYNLIKLLVKRTSTLRKGHLYEKATTDLDVHPAFISLVVNAGLKFVAHYPCRKGVNRSSSSKFIEKSIGYKLDLRRLRPTRLYLNEKEKKLPLLLQVALFGHSTSAITDEVYKDNSHFQQLRNDKLAMELDSIFDSIRDGSFKGKLVPLKQRTCIKKKIINIYTNHNGESPLAICNNPYYPTWHLSDGGQIPRSNKPCKQFNKCLTCQQSSVTSDNIPFVVDRFLYLDQKRRSMRSDQFDCMYREEYEAAKEVIESWPYQEDIQEAELRNAVDGYLLPPIISESN
;
A
#
# COMPACT_ATOMS: atom_id res chain seq x y z
N MET A 1 -26.50 12.87 36.18
CA MET A 1 -25.98 12.83 37.56
C MET A 1 -24.97 13.97 37.71
N VAL A 2 -25.31 15.04 38.44
CA VAL A 2 -24.36 16.10 38.80
C VAL A 2 -23.75 15.70 40.14
N MET A 3 -22.45 15.37 40.16
CA MET A 3 -21.78 15.10 41.43
C MET A 3 -21.38 16.44 42.05
N GLN A 4 -22.06 16.82 43.13
CA GLN A 4 -21.64 17.92 43.97
C GLN A 4 -20.47 17.45 44.84
N ASN A 5 -19.36 18.21 44.81
CA ASN A 5 -18.32 18.06 45.82
C ASN A 5 -18.86 18.61 47.14
N ILE A 6 -19.30 17.73 48.03
CA ILE A 6 -19.75 18.12 49.36
C ILE A 6 -18.50 18.36 50.22
N PRO A 7 -18.29 19.57 50.77
CA PRO A 7 -17.07 19.96 51.48
C PRO A 7 -16.84 19.25 52.85
N GLY A 8 -17.64 18.23 53.18
CA GLY A 8 -17.56 17.45 54.42
C GLY A 8 -17.43 15.95 54.21
N TYR A 9 -16.92 15.48 53.07
CA TYR A 9 -16.83 14.05 52.77
C TYR A 9 -15.74 13.35 53.61
N THR A 10 -16.15 12.45 54.51
CA THR A 10 -15.28 11.50 55.19
C THR A 10 -14.71 10.48 54.20
N SER A 11 -13.44 10.09 54.38
CA SER A 11 -12.82 9.02 53.57
C SER A 11 -13.71 7.78 53.55
N PHE A 12 -14.09 7.32 52.35
CA PHE A 12 -14.96 6.15 52.17
C PHE A 12 -14.27 4.84 52.60
N VAL A 13 -12.93 4.84 52.55
CA VAL A 13 -12.09 3.71 52.95
C VAL A 13 -11.07 4.25 53.93
N LEU A 14 -11.27 3.99 55.22
CA LEU A 14 -10.37 4.45 56.29
C LEU A 14 -8.94 3.95 56.09
N GLU A 15 -8.79 2.79 55.46
CA GLU A 15 -7.51 2.12 55.16
C GLU A 15 -6.80 2.68 53.92
N ALA A 16 -7.48 3.47 53.08
CA ALA A 16 -6.95 4.02 51.83
C ALA A 16 -7.45 5.46 51.59
N PRO A 17 -6.98 6.44 52.39
CA PRO A 17 -7.44 7.83 52.33
C PRO A 17 -7.17 8.52 50.98
N GLU A 18 -6.26 8.00 50.16
CA GLU A 18 -5.94 8.47 48.82
C GLU A 18 -6.99 8.07 47.75
N LEU A 19 -7.91 7.17 48.09
CA LEU A 19 -8.95 6.65 47.20
C LEU A 19 -10.18 7.58 47.21
N THR A 20 -10.14 8.62 46.38
CA THR A 20 -11.29 9.49 46.16
C THR A 20 -12.42 8.73 45.45
N TYR A 21 -13.67 9.15 45.66
CA TYR A 21 -14.84 8.58 44.99
C TYR A 21 -14.69 8.54 43.46
N THR A 22 -14.08 9.59 42.91
CA THR A 22 -13.70 9.70 41.49
C THR A 22 -12.76 8.58 41.03
N LYS A 23 -11.75 8.22 41.83
CA LYS A 23 -10.85 7.09 41.53
C LYS A 23 -11.59 5.75 41.64
N LEU A 24 -12.48 5.61 42.61
CA LEU A 24 -13.25 4.39 42.81
C LEU A 24 -14.16 4.10 41.61
N ILE A 25 -14.85 5.13 41.10
CA ILE A 25 -15.62 5.05 39.86
C ILE A 25 -14.75 4.67 38.66
N SER A 26 -13.51 5.17 38.56
CA SER A 26 -12.60 4.81 37.46
C SER A 26 -12.07 3.38 37.51
N TYR A 27 -12.16 2.70 38.66
CA TYR A 27 -11.88 1.26 38.72
C TYR A 27 -13.06 0.44 38.16
N ILE A 28 -14.29 0.89 38.43
CA ILE A 28 -15.52 0.21 38.00
C ILE A 28 -15.75 0.44 36.50
N TYR A 29 -15.64 1.68 36.03
CA TYR A 29 -15.89 2.08 34.64
C TYR A 29 -14.60 2.53 33.96
N PRO A 30 -14.38 2.14 32.68
CA PRO A 30 -13.15 2.49 31.99
C PRO A 30 -13.04 4.00 31.82
N ASP A 31 -11.93 4.53 32.31
CA ASP A 31 -11.57 5.93 32.13
C ASP A 31 -10.76 6.13 30.85
N LEU A 32 -10.43 7.39 30.55
CA LEU A 32 -9.63 7.72 29.38
C LEU A 32 -8.25 7.04 29.40
N ARG A 33 -7.66 6.83 30.57
CA ARG A 33 -6.30 6.30 30.74
C ARG A 33 -6.24 4.82 30.39
N GLU A 34 -7.21 4.05 30.88
CA GLU A 34 -7.36 2.63 30.56
C GLU A 34 -7.52 2.44 29.05
N LEU A 35 -8.41 3.23 28.42
CA LEU A 35 -8.63 3.14 26.98
C LEU A 35 -7.38 3.50 26.15
N ILE A 36 -6.61 4.49 26.60
CA ILE A 36 -5.36 4.87 25.94
C ILE A 36 -4.36 3.71 25.98
N ALA A 37 -4.20 3.05 27.12
CA ALA A 37 -3.28 1.92 27.27
C ALA A 37 -3.67 0.77 26.32
N ILE A 38 -4.96 0.39 26.31
CA ILE A 38 -5.47 -0.64 25.41
C ILE A 38 -5.29 -0.23 23.94
N LYS A 39 -5.58 1.03 23.60
CA LYS A 39 -5.40 1.55 22.24
C LYS A 39 -3.95 1.47 21.78
N ILE A 40 -3.00 1.87 22.63
CA ILE A 40 -1.57 1.81 22.32
C ILE A 40 -1.13 0.35 22.11
N ALA A 41 -1.60 -0.57 22.96
CA ALA A 41 -1.30 -1.99 22.82
C ALA A 41 -1.83 -2.56 21.49
N ILE A 42 -3.08 -2.23 21.11
CA ILE A 42 -3.65 -2.64 19.82
C ILE A 42 -2.85 -2.03 18.66
N CYS A 43 -2.53 -0.73 18.70
CA CYS A 43 -1.71 -0.08 17.68
C CYS A 43 -0.33 -0.72 17.56
N PHE A 44 0.27 -1.13 18.68
CA PHE A 44 1.57 -1.79 18.70
C PHE A 44 1.51 -3.18 18.10
N GLU A 45 0.54 -4.02 18.49
CA GLU A 45 0.38 -5.37 17.95
C GLU A 45 0.07 -5.38 16.45
N THR A 46 -0.84 -4.50 16.03
CA THR A 46 -1.32 -4.43 14.64
C THR A 46 -0.45 -3.60 13.71
N GLY A 47 0.35 -2.68 14.26
CA GLY A 47 0.99 -1.59 13.51
C GLY A 47 0.00 -0.65 12.82
N TRP A 48 -1.27 -0.65 13.24
CA TRP A 48 -2.27 0.30 12.78
C TRP A 48 -2.06 1.68 13.39
N SER A 49 -2.36 2.72 12.62
CA SER A 49 -2.38 4.08 13.14
C SER A 49 -3.59 4.27 14.07
N PRO A 50 -3.51 5.21 15.02
CA PRO A 50 -4.60 5.44 15.98
C PRO A 50 -5.96 5.70 15.33
N ASP A 51 -6.00 6.30 14.14
CA ASP A 51 -7.25 6.54 13.42
C ASP A 51 -7.89 5.27 12.86
N ILE A 52 -7.11 4.23 12.54
CA ILE A 52 -7.63 2.93 12.12
C ILE A 52 -8.12 2.17 13.37
N THR A 53 -7.34 2.20 14.45
CA THR A 53 -7.71 1.55 15.71
C THR A 53 -9.00 2.14 16.29
N GLU A 54 -9.17 3.46 16.27
CA GLU A 54 -10.41 4.13 16.74
C GLU A 54 -11.64 3.83 15.85
N ARG A 55 -11.46 3.22 14.67
CA ARG A 55 -12.54 2.79 13.77
C ARG A 55 -12.92 1.31 13.87
N ILE A 56 -12.31 0.57 14.79
CA ILE A 56 -12.70 -0.81 15.06
C ILE A 56 -14.18 -0.82 15.44
N ASP A 57 -14.95 -1.65 14.74
CA ASP A 57 -16.34 -1.92 15.08
C ASP A 57 -16.37 -3.05 16.13
N PRO A 58 -16.88 -2.82 17.35
CA PRO A 58 -16.92 -3.85 18.39
C PRO A 58 -17.80 -5.05 18.02
N ASP A 59 -18.76 -4.87 17.11
CA ASP A 59 -19.71 -5.90 16.70
C ASP A 59 -19.28 -6.59 15.39
N ASP A 60 -18.44 -5.92 14.57
CA ASP A 60 -17.95 -6.44 13.28
C ASP A 60 -16.44 -6.20 13.03
N TYR A 61 -15.59 -6.66 13.93
CA TYR A 61 -14.13 -6.59 13.76
C TYR A 61 -13.48 -7.88 13.27
N ILE A 62 -14.23 -8.97 13.11
CA ILE A 62 -13.68 -10.25 12.61
C ILE A 62 -13.82 -10.28 11.09
N TYR A 63 -12.76 -10.69 10.40
CA TYR A 63 -12.73 -10.93 8.97
C TYR A 63 -12.58 -12.43 8.75
N ASP A 64 -13.66 -13.11 8.41
CA ASP A 64 -13.66 -14.56 8.23
C ASP A 64 -14.26 -14.94 6.87
N PRO A 65 -13.50 -14.80 5.77
CA PRO A 65 -13.96 -15.23 4.46
C PRO A 65 -13.96 -16.78 4.34
N ILE A 66 -13.15 -17.47 5.14
CA ILE A 66 -13.04 -18.94 5.18
C ILE A 66 -12.71 -19.35 6.63
N PRO A 67 -13.56 -20.13 7.31
CA PRO A 67 -13.33 -20.55 8.69
C PRO A 67 -12.00 -21.29 8.81
N MET A 68 -11.04 -20.69 9.53
CA MET A 68 -9.80 -21.37 9.88
C MET A 68 -9.94 -22.06 11.23
N GLU A 69 -9.77 -23.38 11.26
CA GLU A 69 -9.77 -24.19 12.51
C GLU A 69 -8.59 -23.87 13.45
N ASN A 70 -7.68 -22.99 13.03
CA ASN A 70 -6.45 -22.69 13.73
C ASN A 70 -6.60 -21.61 14.82
N ASP A 71 -5.52 -21.43 15.60
CA ASP A 71 -5.32 -20.38 16.61
C ASP A 71 -5.37 -18.95 16.02
N TRP A 72 -5.51 -18.79 14.72
CA TRP A 72 -5.49 -17.49 14.07
C TRP A 72 -6.91 -16.98 13.79
N VAL A 73 -7.07 -15.67 13.91
CA VAL A 73 -8.25 -14.92 13.49
C VAL A 73 -7.78 -13.67 12.78
N PHE A 74 -8.41 -13.32 11.68
CA PHE A 74 -8.15 -12.04 11.04
C PHE A 74 -9.10 -11.00 11.61
N ILE A 75 -8.53 -9.88 12.05
CA ILE A 75 -9.31 -8.72 12.47
C ILE A 75 -9.30 -7.66 11.37
N LYS A 76 -10.38 -6.90 11.25
CA LYS A 76 -10.54 -5.83 10.27
C LYS A 76 -10.84 -4.47 10.90
N SER A 77 -10.45 -3.42 10.19
CA SER A 77 -10.86 -2.04 10.42
C SER A 77 -10.68 -1.23 9.12
N THR A 78 -11.05 0.05 9.11
CA THR A 78 -10.96 0.90 7.93
C THR A 78 -10.01 2.07 8.09
N LYS A 79 -9.37 2.47 6.97
CA LYS A 79 -8.55 3.67 6.87
C LYS A 79 -9.19 4.65 5.89
N ALA A 80 -9.49 5.86 6.37
CA ALA A 80 -10.12 6.91 5.54
C ALA A 80 -9.13 8.01 5.08
N LYS A 81 -7.92 8.09 5.64
CA LYS A 81 -7.01 9.22 5.40
C LYS A 81 -6.06 8.93 4.22
N GLY A 82 -6.23 9.67 3.12
CA GLY A 82 -5.40 9.59 1.91
C GLY A 82 -6.03 8.87 0.72
N ALA A 83 -7.27 8.39 0.84
CA ALA A 83 -8.00 7.92 -0.32
C ALA A 83 -8.36 9.10 -1.23
N SER A 84 -8.06 8.95 -2.52
CA SER A 84 -8.61 9.80 -3.56
C SER A 84 -10.11 9.92 -3.36
N VAL A 85 -10.63 11.14 -3.39
CA VAL A 85 -12.08 11.33 -3.49
C VAL A 85 -12.48 10.65 -4.79
N ASN A 86 -13.33 9.63 -4.70
CA ASN A 86 -13.83 8.98 -5.89
C ASN A 86 -14.59 10.04 -6.69
N LYS A 87 -14.10 10.35 -7.90
CA LYS A 87 -14.63 11.44 -8.72
C LYS A 87 -16.10 11.22 -9.10
N LYS A 88 -16.57 9.96 -9.14
CA LYS A 88 -17.94 9.59 -9.49
C LYS A 88 -18.90 9.70 -8.30
N THR A 89 -18.51 9.21 -7.11
CA THR A 89 -19.41 9.16 -5.95
C THR A 89 -19.21 10.33 -4.97
N ARG A 90 -18.16 11.14 -5.13
CA ARG A 90 -17.71 12.18 -4.18
C ARG A 90 -17.46 11.67 -2.75
N LEU A 91 -17.43 10.36 -2.56
CA LEU A 91 -17.12 9.73 -1.28
C LEU A 91 -15.61 9.49 -1.19
N ARG A 92 -15.07 9.61 0.03
CA ARG A 92 -13.72 9.14 0.31
C ARG A 92 -13.75 7.63 0.41
N GLU A 93 -13.07 6.95 -0.50
CA GLU A 93 -12.93 5.51 -0.42
C GLU A 93 -12.27 5.12 0.90
N GLN A 94 -12.83 4.12 1.58
CA GLN A 94 -12.23 3.58 2.78
C GLN A 94 -11.48 2.32 2.40
N ARG A 95 -10.20 2.24 2.76
CA ARG A 95 -9.43 1.03 2.56
C ARG A 95 -9.64 0.08 3.74
N LEU A 96 -10.04 -1.16 3.45
CA LEU A 96 -10.10 -2.22 4.44
C LEU A 96 -8.67 -2.61 4.85
N MET A 97 -8.44 -2.66 6.16
CA MET A 97 -7.20 -3.06 6.78
C MET A 97 -7.44 -4.37 7.50
N ILE A 98 -6.63 -5.38 7.23
CA ILE A 98 -6.76 -6.72 7.81
C ILE A 98 -5.48 -7.03 8.58
N HIS A 99 -5.60 -7.67 9.74
CA HIS A 99 -4.46 -8.11 10.54
C HIS A 99 -4.67 -9.51 11.12
N PRO A 100 -3.75 -10.47 10.93
CA PRO A 100 -3.80 -11.76 11.59
C PRO A 100 -3.47 -11.62 13.07
N SER A 101 -4.25 -12.26 13.93
CA SER A 101 -4.09 -12.22 15.37
C SER A 101 -4.31 -13.60 15.98
N SER A 102 -3.63 -13.91 17.09
CA SER A 102 -3.77 -15.19 17.79
C SER A 102 -4.94 -15.18 18.78
N LYS A 103 -5.66 -16.29 18.89
CA LYS A 103 -6.75 -16.50 19.87
C LYS A 103 -6.18 -16.85 21.24
N THR A 104 -5.04 -17.53 21.31
CA THR A 104 -4.40 -17.97 22.56
C THR A 104 -3.52 -16.91 23.22
N ASP A 105 -2.80 -16.09 22.44
CA ASP A 105 -1.92 -15.07 23.02
C ASP A 105 -2.72 -13.97 23.72
N LYS A 106 -2.53 -13.85 25.04
CA LYS A 106 -3.19 -12.85 25.88
C LYS A 106 -3.00 -11.41 25.39
N TYR A 107 -1.85 -11.11 24.80
CA TYR A 107 -1.50 -9.76 24.35
C TYR A 107 -1.85 -9.51 22.89
N SER A 108 -2.45 -10.48 22.20
CA SER A 108 -2.86 -10.32 20.80
C SER A 108 -3.88 -9.21 20.61
N ALA A 109 -3.85 -8.57 19.43
CA ALA A 109 -4.85 -7.56 19.08
C ALA A 109 -6.30 -8.06 19.23
N TYR A 110 -6.57 -9.32 18.90
CA TYR A 110 -7.89 -9.94 19.10
C TYR A 110 -8.31 -9.98 20.57
N ASN A 111 -7.43 -10.45 21.46
CA ASN A 111 -7.75 -10.53 22.89
C ASN A 111 -7.81 -9.15 23.55
N LEU A 112 -7.01 -8.18 23.07
CA LEU A 112 -7.09 -6.78 23.48
C LEU A 112 -8.41 -6.12 23.06
N ILE A 113 -8.92 -6.41 21.85
CA ILE A 113 -10.23 -5.93 21.41
C ILE A 113 -11.35 -6.56 22.25
N LYS A 114 -11.28 -7.88 22.53
CA LYS A 114 -12.22 -8.52 23.45
C LYS A 114 -12.21 -7.89 24.85
N LEU A 115 -11.03 -7.59 25.38
CA LEU A 115 -10.89 -6.89 26.65
C LEU A 115 -11.55 -5.50 26.58
N LEU A 116 -11.31 -4.74 25.52
CA LEU A 116 -11.93 -3.43 25.28
C LEU A 116 -13.47 -3.53 25.26
N VAL A 117 -14.02 -4.46 24.49
CA VAL A 117 -15.47 -4.67 24.40
C VAL A 117 -16.04 -5.05 25.76
N LYS A 118 -15.40 -5.98 26.47
CA LYS A 118 -15.81 -6.37 27.83
C LYS A 118 -15.79 -5.19 28.80
N ARG A 119 -14.71 -4.40 28.82
CA ARG A 119 -14.56 -3.26 29.74
C ARG A 119 -15.53 -2.13 29.44
N THR A 120 -15.81 -1.88 28.16
CA THR A 120 -16.74 -0.82 27.74
C THR A 120 -18.21 -1.25 27.75
N SER A 121 -18.52 -2.54 27.90
CA SER A 121 -19.88 -3.10 27.81
C SER A 121 -20.91 -2.42 28.72
N THR A 122 -20.51 -2.03 29.93
CA THR A 122 -21.39 -1.37 30.90
C THR A 122 -21.74 0.07 30.50
N LEU A 123 -20.90 0.72 29.68
CA LEU A 123 -21.11 2.07 29.17
C LEU A 123 -21.95 2.12 27.89
N ARG A 124 -22.28 0.96 27.29
CA ARG A 124 -22.98 0.83 26.00
C ARG A 124 -24.51 0.75 26.13
N LYS A 125 -25.07 1.10 27.29
CA LYS A 125 -26.50 0.95 27.58
C LYS A 125 -27.12 2.27 28.06
N GLY A 126 -28.37 2.48 27.65
CA GLY A 126 -29.23 3.58 28.13
C GLY A 126 -28.96 4.94 27.50
N HIS A 127 -29.74 5.93 27.94
CA HIS A 127 -29.78 7.29 27.37
C HIS A 127 -28.42 8.03 27.34
N LEU A 128 -27.52 7.74 28.29
CA LEU A 128 -26.19 8.36 28.32
C LEU A 128 -25.29 7.86 27.18
N TYR A 129 -25.44 6.60 26.80
CA TYR A 129 -24.74 6.03 25.66
C TYR A 129 -25.28 6.61 24.36
N GLU A 130 -26.60 6.61 24.19
CA GLU A 130 -27.28 7.18 23.02
C GLU A 130 -26.87 8.63 22.79
N LYS A 131 -26.81 9.44 23.86
CA LYS A 131 -26.31 10.82 23.81
C LYS A 131 -24.84 10.92 23.42
N ALA A 132 -24.02 9.95 23.84
CA ALA A 132 -22.60 9.93 23.50
C ALA A 132 -22.35 9.54 22.03
N THR A 133 -23.29 8.83 21.40
CA THR A 133 -23.20 8.33 20.02
C THR A 133 -24.12 9.04 19.04
N THR A 134 -24.97 9.99 19.46
CA THR A 134 -25.97 10.63 18.58
C THR A 134 -25.37 11.24 17.30
N ASP A 135 -24.15 11.77 17.40
CA ASP A 135 -23.45 12.41 16.28
C ASP A 135 -22.61 11.43 15.43
N LEU A 136 -22.72 10.13 15.68
CA LEU A 136 -21.93 9.08 15.05
C LEU A 136 -22.86 8.07 14.36
N ASP A 137 -22.72 7.90 13.05
CA ASP A 137 -23.42 6.86 12.28
C ASP A 137 -22.83 5.45 12.49
N VAL A 138 -22.02 5.25 13.53
CA VAL A 138 -21.25 4.03 13.77
C VAL A 138 -21.15 3.73 15.26
N HIS A 139 -21.02 2.44 15.61
CA HIS A 139 -20.82 2.01 16.98
C HIS A 139 -19.34 2.15 17.39
N PRO A 140 -18.99 3.07 18.30
CA PRO A 140 -17.60 3.29 18.67
C PRO A 140 -17.07 2.16 19.57
N ALA A 141 -15.90 1.60 19.26
CA ALA A 141 -15.22 0.66 20.16
C ALA A 141 -14.71 1.33 21.45
N PHE A 142 -14.35 2.61 21.40
CA PHE A 142 -13.73 3.33 22.51
C PHE A 142 -14.72 4.31 23.17
N ILE A 143 -15.21 3.97 24.35
CA ILE A 143 -16.13 4.80 25.14
C ILE A 143 -15.60 4.87 26.57
N SER A 144 -15.37 6.09 27.07
CA SER A 144 -14.84 6.29 28.43
C SER A 144 -15.77 7.12 29.28
N LEU A 145 -15.68 6.93 30.59
CA LEU A 145 -16.24 7.84 31.56
C LEU A 145 -15.29 9.02 31.81
N VAL A 146 -15.82 10.24 31.71
CA VAL A 146 -15.14 11.46 32.16
C VAL A 146 -15.80 11.94 33.44
N VAL A 147 -14.96 12.21 34.45
CA VAL A 147 -15.37 12.60 35.80
C VAL A 147 -14.99 14.03 36.16
N ASN A 148 -13.92 14.56 35.54
CA ASN A 148 -13.35 15.87 35.89
C ASN A 148 -14.18 17.09 35.44
N ALA A 149 -15.15 16.91 34.53
CA ALA A 149 -15.99 17.97 33.98
C ALA A 149 -17.50 17.59 34.05
N GLY A 150 -17.86 16.91 35.15
CA GLY A 150 -19.13 16.22 35.32
C GLY A 150 -19.12 14.81 34.72
N LEU A 151 -19.94 13.91 35.28
CA LEU A 151 -20.09 12.53 34.79
C LEU A 151 -20.67 12.52 33.38
N LYS A 152 -19.82 12.24 32.39
CA LYS A 152 -20.21 12.17 30.97
C LYS A 152 -19.57 10.97 30.31
N PHE A 153 -20.32 10.30 29.45
CA PHE A 153 -19.79 9.28 28.55
C PHE A 153 -19.24 9.98 27.31
N VAL A 154 -18.03 9.63 26.92
CA VAL A 154 -17.37 10.19 25.73
C VAL A 154 -16.98 9.04 24.83
N ALA A 155 -17.57 9.02 23.63
CA ALA A 155 -17.14 8.14 22.55
C ALA A 155 -15.97 8.78 21.80
N HIS A 156 -14.90 8.01 21.63
CA HIS A 156 -13.68 8.38 20.92
C HIS A 156 -13.76 7.83 19.50
N TYR A 157 -13.88 8.72 18.53
CA TYR A 157 -13.92 8.38 17.11
C TYR A 157 -13.21 9.45 16.29
N PRO A 158 -12.52 9.12 15.16
CA PRO A 158 -11.67 10.07 14.46
C PRO A 158 -12.37 11.31 13.92
N CYS A 159 -13.67 11.23 13.63
CA CYS A 159 -14.48 12.33 13.10
C CYS A 159 -14.90 13.34 14.19
N ARG A 160 -14.77 12.99 15.47
CA ARG A 160 -15.25 13.84 16.57
C ARG A 160 -14.26 14.96 16.88
N LYS A 161 -14.69 16.20 16.69
CA LYS A 161 -13.93 17.40 17.09
C LYS A 161 -14.02 17.59 18.62
N GLY A 162 -12.96 18.12 19.24
CA GLY A 162 -13.00 18.52 20.66
C GLY A 162 -12.58 17.47 21.70
N VAL A 163 -12.16 16.26 21.30
CA VAL A 163 -11.53 15.32 22.23
C VAL A 163 -10.16 15.87 22.63
N ASN A 164 -9.97 16.16 23.93
CA ASN A 164 -8.70 16.71 24.43
C ASN A 164 -7.60 15.64 24.41
N ARG A 165 -6.83 15.60 23.31
CA ARG A 165 -5.70 14.70 23.12
C ARG A 165 -4.44 15.12 23.87
N SER A 166 -4.32 16.39 24.29
CA SER A 166 -3.10 16.89 24.94
C SER A 166 -2.95 16.41 26.39
N SER A 167 -4.06 16.31 27.12
CA SER A 167 -4.08 15.73 28.47
C SER A 167 -3.70 14.24 28.46
N SER A 168 -4.09 13.54 27.39
CA SER A 168 -3.77 12.14 27.15
C SER A 168 -2.26 11.94 26.99
N SER A 169 -1.61 12.76 26.16
CA SER A 169 -0.16 12.69 25.94
C SER A 169 0.66 12.97 27.20
N LYS A 170 0.26 13.98 27.99
CA LYS A 170 0.93 14.32 29.26
C LYS A 170 0.83 13.20 30.29
N PHE A 171 -0.32 12.52 30.35
CA PHE A 171 -0.49 11.38 31.25
C PHE A 171 0.44 10.23 30.85
N ILE A 172 0.47 9.86 29.57
CA ILE A 172 1.36 8.80 29.06
C ILE A 172 2.82 9.13 29.38
N GLU A 173 3.24 10.36 29.11
CA GLU A 173 4.61 10.82 29.38
C GLU A 173 4.97 10.70 30.86
N LYS A 174 4.06 11.07 31.76
CA LYS A 174 4.25 10.90 33.21
C LYS A 174 4.28 9.43 33.64
N SER A 175 3.47 8.57 33.04
CA SER A 175 3.36 7.16 33.42
C SER A 175 4.53 6.31 32.91
N ILE A 176 5.00 6.56 31.69
CA ILE A 176 6.08 5.78 31.07
C ILE A 176 7.44 6.44 31.29
N GLY A 177 7.48 7.74 31.63
CA GLY A 177 8.71 8.49 31.87
C GLY A 177 9.35 9.07 30.61
N TYR A 178 8.73 8.92 29.44
CA TYR A 178 9.17 9.54 28.19
C TYR A 178 8.00 9.88 27.26
N LYS A 179 8.24 10.83 26.34
CA LYS A 179 7.27 11.23 25.33
C LYS A 179 7.10 10.14 24.27
N LEU A 180 5.97 9.43 24.32
CA LEU A 180 5.63 8.40 23.35
C LEU A 180 5.19 9.01 22.00
N ASP A 181 5.90 8.68 20.93
CA ASP A 181 5.45 8.96 19.56
C ASP A 181 4.74 7.73 18.97
N LEU A 182 3.42 7.82 18.83
CA LEU A 182 2.59 6.75 18.27
C LEU A 182 2.97 6.38 16.83
N ARG A 183 3.64 7.28 16.09
CA ARG A 183 4.13 7.00 14.73
C ARG A 183 5.26 5.97 14.72
N ARG A 184 5.97 5.80 15.84
CA ARG A 184 7.07 4.85 15.99
C ARG A 184 6.60 3.42 16.29
N LEU A 185 5.36 3.24 16.77
CA LEU A 185 4.83 1.91 17.13
C LEU A 185 4.83 0.94 15.93
N ARG A 186 4.40 1.41 14.75
CA ARG A 186 4.37 0.61 13.53
C ARG A 186 5.77 0.20 13.05
N PRO A 187 6.77 1.10 12.93
CA PRO A 187 8.18 0.74 12.72
C PRO A 187 8.73 -0.26 13.74
N THR A 188 8.43 -0.08 15.03
CA THR A 188 8.89 -0.99 16.07
C THR A 188 8.27 -2.39 15.91
N ARG A 189 6.97 -2.47 15.59
CA ARG A 189 6.32 -3.76 15.33
C ARG A 189 6.88 -4.47 14.09
N LEU A 190 7.16 -3.72 13.03
CA LEU A 190 7.83 -4.22 11.83
C LEU A 190 9.20 -4.83 12.18
N TYR A 191 9.99 -4.10 12.97
CA TYR A 191 11.29 -4.56 13.46
C TYR A 191 11.18 -5.88 14.23
N LEU A 192 10.26 -5.97 15.19
CA LEU A 192 10.08 -7.18 16.00
C LEU A 192 9.63 -8.38 15.15
N ASN A 193 8.69 -8.18 14.22
CA ASN A 193 8.27 -9.26 13.33
C ASN A 193 9.41 -9.78 12.43
N GLU A 194 10.32 -8.91 12.00
CA GLU A 194 11.50 -9.30 11.23
C GLU A 194 12.51 -10.10 12.06
N LYS A 195 12.75 -9.66 13.31
CA LYS A 195 13.72 -10.29 14.22
C LYS A 195 13.22 -11.58 14.85
N GLU A 196 11.99 -11.59 15.33
CA GLU A 196 11.45 -12.69 16.14
C GLU A 196 10.74 -13.73 15.28
N LYS A 197 10.03 -13.30 14.22
CA LYS A 197 9.18 -14.19 13.41
C LYS A 197 9.78 -14.54 12.04
N LYS A 198 10.97 -14.03 11.71
CA LYS A 198 11.67 -14.23 10.42
C LYS A 198 10.75 -14.01 9.20
N LEU A 199 9.80 -13.09 9.31
CA LEU A 199 8.76 -12.91 8.30
C LEU A 199 9.33 -12.20 7.06
N PRO A 200 9.16 -12.73 5.82
CA PRO A 200 9.63 -12.06 4.61
C PRO A 200 9.03 -10.66 4.44
N LEU A 201 9.82 -9.70 3.95
CA LEU A 201 9.42 -8.28 3.81
C LEU A 201 8.16 -8.12 2.95
N LEU A 202 8.03 -8.88 1.86
CA LEU A 202 6.87 -8.84 0.98
C LEU A 202 5.57 -9.20 1.74
N LEU A 203 5.63 -10.19 2.62
CA LEU A 203 4.50 -10.58 3.46
C LEU A 203 4.15 -9.46 4.46
N GLN A 204 5.17 -8.78 5.01
CA GLN A 204 4.96 -7.63 5.89
C GLN A 204 4.27 -6.47 5.14
N VAL A 205 4.73 -6.13 3.94
CA VAL A 205 4.15 -5.09 3.07
C VAL A 205 2.65 -5.34 2.83
N ALA A 206 2.30 -6.60 2.53
CA ALA A 206 0.91 -7.02 2.37
C ALA A 206 0.10 -6.87 3.66
N LEU A 207 0.63 -7.35 4.80
CA LEU A 207 -0.03 -7.26 6.12
C LEU A 207 -0.27 -5.82 6.59
N PHE A 208 0.62 -4.90 6.23
CA PHE A 208 0.50 -3.50 6.62
C PHE A 208 -0.30 -2.65 5.61
N GLY A 209 -0.79 -3.26 4.52
CA GLY A 209 -1.63 -2.61 3.52
C GLY A 209 -0.88 -1.55 2.72
N HIS A 210 0.41 -1.76 2.45
CA HIS A 210 1.15 -0.93 1.49
C HIS A 210 0.89 -1.42 0.07
N SER A 211 0.74 -0.50 -0.88
CA SER A 211 0.55 -0.82 -2.31
C SER A 211 1.85 -1.31 -2.98
N THR A 212 3.01 -1.00 -2.40
CA THR A 212 4.32 -1.29 -2.98
C THR A 212 5.35 -1.55 -1.87
N SER A 213 6.26 -2.52 -2.09
CA SER A 213 7.29 -2.89 -1.12
C SER A 213 8.30 -1.77 -0.88
N ALA A 214 8.63 -1.01 -1.93
CA ALA A 214 9.54 0.13 -1.90
C ALA A 214 9.14 1.19 -0.86
N ILE A 215 7.84 1.48 -0.71
CA ILE A 215 7.34 2.47 0.26
C ILE A 215 7.60 2.03 1.70
N THR A 216 7.56 0.73 1.97
CA THR A 216 7.80 0.20 3.33
C THR A 216 9.29 0.26 3.68
N ASP A 217 10.16 0.09 2.67
CA ASP A 217 11.61 0.11 2.83
C ASP A 217 12.16 1.55 2.94
N GLU A 218 11.70 2.47 2.08
CA GLU A 218 12.14 3.88 2.09
C GLU A 218 11.61 4.66 3.31
N VAL A 219 10.34 4.47 3.71
CA VAL A 219 9.72 5.32 4.75
C VAL A 219 9.98 4.82 6.17
N TYR A 220 10.18 3.51 6.37
CA TYR A 220 10.32 2.94 7.71
C TYR A 220 11.69 2.33 8.02
N LYS A 221 12.50 2.01 7.00
CA LYS A 221 13.81 1.38 7.16
C LYS A 221 14.99 2.30 6.83
N ASP A 222 14.75 3.59 6.62
CA ASP A 222 15.80 4.59 6.43
C ASP A 222 16.36 5.14 7.76
N ASN A 223 16.45 4.28 8.78
CA ASN A 223 17.16 4.61 10.02
C ASN A 223 18.49 3.84 10.06
N SER A 224 19.46 4.38 10.80
CA SER A 224 20.81 3.81 10.93
C SER A 224 20.80 2.35 11.39
N HIS A 225 19.85 1.97 12.24
CA HIS A 225 19.75 0.63 12.79
C HIS A 225 19.30 -0.41 11.75
N PHE A 226 18.35 -0.07 10.87
CA PHE A 226 17.93 -0.93 9.75
C PHE A 226 18.97 -0.96 8.63
N GLN A 227 19.72 0.12 8.42
CA GLN A 227 20.87 0.13 7.51
C GLN A 227 21.97 -0.82 8.01
N GLN A 228 22.30 -0.77 9.31
CA GLN A 228 23.29 -1.66 9.90
C GLN A 228 22.87 -3.13 9.81
N LEU A 229 21.60 -3.45 10.09
CA LEU A 229 21.10 -4.82 9.93
C LEU A 229 21.14 -5.34 8.50
N ARG A 230 20.89 -4.47 7.51
CA ARG A 230 21.07 -4.83 6.10
C ARG A 230 22.53 -5.09 5.78
N ASN A 231 23.43 -4.25 6.29
CA ASN A 231 24.87 -4.45 6.11
C ASN A 231 25.35 -5.75 6.76
N ASP A 232 24.88 -6.06 7.97
CA ASP A 232 25.23 -7.30 8.68
C ASP A 232 24.70 -8.52 7.93
N LYS A 233 23.43 -8.48 7.48
CA LYS A 233 22.84 -9.58 6.70
C LYS A 233 23.53 -9.75 5.34
N LEU A 234 23.82 -8.64 4.66
CA LEU A 234 24.58 -8.64 3.42
C LEU A 234 25.98 -9.19 3.65
N ALA A 235 26.65 -8.82 4.74
CA ALA A 235 27.96 -9.37 5.10
C ALA A 235 27.87 -10.88 5.31
N MET A 236 26.90 -11.38 6.08
CA MET A 236 26.69 -12.81 6.27
C MET A 236 26.40 -13.56 4.96
N GLU A 237 25.61 -12.99 4.06
CA GLU A 237 25.35 -13.60 2.75
C GLU A 237 26.58 -13.56 1.85
N LEU A 238 27.35 -12.46 1.86
CA LEU A 238 28.61 -12.34 1.13
C LEU A 238 29.67 -13.30 1.68
N ASP A 239 29.74 -13.48 3.00
CA ASP A 239 30.63 -14.44 3.66
C ASP A 239 30.24 -15.87 3.29
N SER A 240 28.94 -16.18 3.28
CA SER A 240 28.45 -17.48 2.81
C SER A 240 28.76 -17.73 1.34
N ILE A 241 28.65 -16.71 0.48
CA ILE A 241 29.06 -16.79 -0.93
C ILE A 241 30.58 -16.99 -1.03
N PHE A 242 31.36 -16.23 -0.25
CA PHE A 242 32.82 -16.35 -0.22
C PHE A 242 33.26 -17.75 0.22
N ASP A 243 32.66 -18.30 1.27
CA ASP A 243 32.92 -19.67 1.72
C ASP A 243 32.53 -20.68 0.63
N SER A 244 31.39 -20.50 -0.05
CA SER A 244 30.97 -21.36 -1.16
C SER A 244 31.88 -21.28 -2.40
N ILE A 245 32.56 -20.15 -2.59
CA ILE A 245 33.57 -19.98 -3.63
C ILE A 245 34.87 -20.67 -3.20
N ARG A 246 35.25 -20.54 -1.92
CA ARG A 246 36.46 -21.16 -1.36
C ARG A 246 36.39 -22.69 -1.36
N ASP A 247 35.24 -23.26 -1.05
CA ASP A 247 35.03 -24.71 -1.01
C ASP A 247 34.64 -25.33 -2.37
N GLY A 248 34.50 -24.49 -3.41
CA GLY A 248 34.15 -24.92 -4.77
C GLY A 248 32.70 -25.37 -4.95
N SER A 249 31.84 -25.18 -3.95
CA SER A 249 30.41 -25.55 -4.00
C SER A 249 29.53 -24.52 -4.71
N PHE A 250 30.07 -23.36 -5.07
CA PHE A 250 29.34 -22.28 -5.75
C PHE A 250 28.86 -22.72 -7.14
N LYS A 251 27.54 -22.89 -7.30
CA LYS A 251 26.89 -23.31 -8.55
C LYS A 251 26.49 -22.16 -9.48
N GLY A 252 26.88 -20.92 -9.17
CA GLY A 252 26.53 -19.72 -9.95
C GLY A 252 27.56 -19.39 -11.04
N LYS A 253 27.12 -18.70 -12.10
CA LYS A 253 28.02 -18.08 -13.08
C LYS A 253 28.27 -16.64 -12.65
N LEU A 254 29.51 -16.29 -12.29
CA LEU A 254 29.85 -14.92 -11.94
C LEU A 254 29.62 -13.99 -13.14
N VAL A 255 28.77 -12.98 -12.95
CA VAL A 255 28.55 -11.94 -13.96
C VAL A 255 29.85 -11.13 -14.07
N PRO A 256 30.41 -10.92 -15.29
CA PRO A 256 31.66 -10.21 -15.45
C PRO A 256 31.59 -8.80 -14.85
N LEU A 257 32.62 -8.42 -14.09
CA LEU A 257 32.74 -7.12 -13.45
C LEU A 257 32.69 -6.01 -14.50
N LYS A 258 31.61 -5.20 -14.46
CA LYS A 258 31.43 -3.90 -15.13
C LYS A 258 32.02 -3.81 -16.55
N GLN A 259 31.20 -4.11 -17.56
CA GLN A 259 31.43 -3.54 -18.88
C GLN A 259 31.33 -2.01 -18.78
N ARG A 260 32.40 -1.28 -19.18
CA ARG A 260 32.38 0.18 -19.31
C ARG A 260 31.42 0.58 -20.44
N THR A 261 30.13 0.69 -20.16
CA THR A 261 29.18 1.30 -21.09
C THR A 261 29.11 2.80 -20.80
N CYS A 262 29.46 3.61 -21.79
CA CYS A 262 29.28 5.07 -21.78
C CYS A 262 27.83 5.44 -21.36
N ILE A 263 27.66 6.50 -20.55
CA ILE A 263 26.35 7.01 -20.09
C ILE A 263 25.38 7.22 -21.28
N LYS A 264 25.88 7.54 -22.48
CA LYS A 264 25.08 7.64 -23.71
C LYS A 264 24.34 6.34 -24.08
N LYS A 265 24.81 5.16 -23.67
CA LYS A 265 24.11 3.87 -23.86
C LYS A 265 22.98 3.63 -22.84
N LYS A 266 22.85 4.47 -21.80
CA LYS A 266 21.80 4.38 -20.78
C LYS A 266 20.66 5.38 -20.96
N ILE A 267 20.78 6.32 -21.91
CA ILE A 267 19.73 7.30 -22.18
C ILE A 267 18.70 6.63 -23.08
N ILE A 268 17.62 6.17 -22.46
CA ILE A 268 16.45 5.63 -23.15
C ILE A 268 15.52 6.80 -23.47
N ASN A 269 15.10 6.92 -24.73
CA ASN A 269 14.14 7.92 -25.16
C ASN A 269 12.75 7.32 -25.17
N ILE A 270 11.82 7.95 -24.45
CA ILE A 270 10.42 7.53 -24.40
C ILE A 270 9.63 8.46 -25.32
N TYR A 271 9.03 7.89 -26.36
CA TYR A 271 8.06 8.59 -27.20
C TYR A 271 6.70 8.49 -26.53
N THR A 272 6.02 9.62 -26.33
CA THR A 272 4.71 9.67 -25.67
C THR A 272 3.62 10.13 -26.65
N ASN A 273 2.36 9.87 -26.28
CA ASN A 273 1.20 10.40 -26.99
C ASN A 273 1.15 11.94 -26.93
N HIS A 274 0.24 12.56 -27.69
CA HIS A 274 0.11 14.03 -27.78
C HIS A 274 -0.07 14.74 -26.42
N ASN A 275 -0.53 14.02 -25.40
CA ASN A 275 -0.74 14.53 -24.04
C ASN A 275 0.44 14.28 -23.10
N GLY A 276 1.46 13.52 -23.53
CA GLY A 276 2.62 13.18 -22.70
C GLY A 276 2.37 12.14 -21.62
N GLU A 277 1.19 11.53 -21.59
CA GLU A 277 0.72 10.71 -20.47
C GLU A 277 1.02 9.22 -20.64
N SER A 278 1.17 8.73 -21.88
CA SER A 278 1.38 7.30 -22.14
C SER A 278 2.55 7.06 -23.09
N PRO A 279 3.49 6.17 -22.74
CA PRO A 279 4.64 5.85 -23.59
C PRO A 279 4.17 5.01 -24.79
N LEU A 280 4.30 5.57 -25.99
CA LEU A 280 4.01 4.90 -27.25
C LEU A 280 5.11 3.89 -27.62
N ALA A 281 6.38 4.28 -27.48
CA ALA A 281 7.53 3.41 -27.73
C ALA A 281 8.74 3.83 -26.89
N ILE A 282 9.60 2.86 -26.62
CA ILE A 282 10.84 3.04 -25.88
C ILE A 282 12.01 2.80 -26.83
N CYS A 283 12.83 3.82 -27.08
CA CYS A 283 13.96 3.76 -28.01
C CYS A 283 15.31 3.92 -27.31
N ASN A 284 16.18 2.95 -27.52
CA ASN A 284 17.53 2.92 -26.95
C ASN A 284 18.50 3.86 -27.70
N ASN A 285 18.26 4.15 -28.99
CA ASN A 285 19.06 5.10 -29.76
C ASN A 285 18.31 5.65 -30.99
N PRO A 286 17.76 6.88 -30.92
CA PRO A 286 17.00 7.46 -32.03
C PRO A 286 17.88 7.94 -33.19
N TYR A 287 19.20 8.05 -32.99
CA TYR A 287 20.15 8.47 -34.04
C TYR A 287 20.68 7.30 -34.88
N TYR A 288 20.32 6.07 -34.49
CA TYR A 288 20.76 4.85 -35.17
C TYR A 288 19.60 3.86 -35.37
N PRO A 289 18.54 4.23 -36.11
CA PRO A 289 17.48 3.29 -36.46
C PRO A 289 18.03 2.15 -37.34
N THR A 290 17.55 0.93 -37.10
CA THR A 290 17.99 -0.28 -37.82
C THR A 290 16.88 -0.94 -38.65
N TRP A 291 15.72 -0.28 -38.79
CA TRP A 291 14.66 -0.75 -39.69
C TRP A 291 15.06 -0.51 -41.16
N HIS A 292 14.53 -1.33 -42.07
CA HIS A 292 14.92 -1.32 -43.48
C HIS A 292 14.04 -0.38 -44.31
N LEU A 293 14.64 0.27 -45.32
CA LEU A 293 13.88 0.97 -46.36
C LEU A 293 13.28 -0.07 -47.33
N SER A 294 12.19 0.30 -48.01
CA SER A 294 11.47 -0.57 -48.94
C SER A 294 12.35 -1.14 -50.07
N ASP A 295 13.48 -0.48 -50.37
CA ASP A 295 14.46 -0.91 -51.38
C ASP A 295 15.58 -1.82 -50.79
N GLY A 296 15.45 -2.29 -49.55
CA GLY A 296 16.43 -3.15 -48.87
C GLY A 296 17.66 -2.40 -48.30
N GLY A 297 17.72 -1.08 -48.46
CA GLY A 297 18.79 -0.23 -47.94
C GLY A 297 18.71 -0.01 -46.42
N GLN A 298 19.88 0.13 -45.77
CA GLN A 298 19.95 0.62 -44.39
C GLN A 298 19.84 2.14 -44.36
N ILE A 299 19.19 2.67 -43.32
CA ILE A 299 19.05 4.12 -43.14
C ILE A 299 20.41 4.72 -42.83
N PRO A 300 20.85 5.76 -43.57
CA PRO A 300 22.10 6.45 -43.28
C PRO A 300 22.03 7.13 -41.91
N ARG A 301 23.16 7.15 -41.20
CA ARG A 301 23.27 7.82 -39.90
C ARG A 301 22.88 9.29 -40.05
N SER A 302 21.87 9.71 -39.30
CA SER A 302 21.38 11.08 -39.31
C SER A 302 21.77 11.80 -38.03
N ASN A 303 22.12 13.08 -38.15
CA ASN A 303 22.25 13.98 -36.99
C ASN A 303 20.90 14.36 -36.38
N LYS A 304 19.78 13.95 -36.98
CA LYS A 304 18.41 14.17 -36.47
C LYS A 304 17.85 12.87 -35.87
N PRO A 305 17.10 12.94 -34.77
CA PRO A 305 16.48 11.75 -34.18
C PRO A 305 15.38 11.19 -35.11
N CYS A 306 15.26 9.87 -35.12
CA CYS A 306 14.20 9.13 -35.81
C CYS A 306 12.82 9.59 -35.32
N LYS A 307 11.88 9.76 -36.26
CA LYS A 307 10.48 10.11 -36.02
C LYS A 307 9.49 9.05 -36.52
N GLN A 308 10.00 7.93 -37.05
CA GLN A 308 9.20 6.94 -37.76
C GLN A 308 8.66 5.86 -36.82
N PHE A 309 7.54 6.19 -36.15
CA PHE A 309 6.94 5.32 -35.12
C PHE A 309 6.43 3.98 -35.68
N ASN A 310 5.82 3.98 -36.87
CA ASN A 310 5.32 2.76 -37.53
C ASN A 310 6.43 1.75 -37.89
N LYS A 311 7.70 2.13 -37.74
CA LYS A 311 8.87 1.25 -37.95
C LYS A 311 9.57 0.86 -36.64
N CYS A 312 9.01 1.21 -35.48
CA CYS A 312 9.59 0.89 -34.18
C CYS A 312 9.61 -0.63 -33.92
N LEU A 313 8.54 -1.36 -34.24
CA LEU A 313 8.49 -2.81 -34.00
C LEU A 313 9.51 -3.61 -34.82
N THR A 314 9.91 -3.08 -35.98
CA THR A 314 10.94 -3.66 -36.86
C THR A 314 12.35 -3.16 -36.54
N CYS A 315 12.52 -2.34 -35.50
CA CYS A 315 13.79 -1.71 -35.16
C CYS A 315 14.43 -2.36 -33.92
N GLN A 316 15.68 -2.78 -34.02
CA GLN A 316 16.43 -3.36 -32.89
C GLN A 316 16.68 -2.36 -31.75
N GLN A 317 16.55 -1.06 -32.02
CA GLN A 317 16.65 -0.03 -30.98
C GLN A 317 15.35 0.14 -30.19
N SER A 318 14.25 -0.51 -30.59
CA SER A 318 12.97 -0.42 -29.89
C SER A 318 12.83 -1.53 -28.86
N SER A 319 12.32 -1.17 -27.68
CA SER A 319 11.94 -2.11 -26.64
C SER A 319 10.44 -2.00 -26.40
N VAL A 320 9.75 -3.14 -26.31
CA VAL A 320 8.32 -3.20 -25.98
C VAL A 320 8.15 -3.51 -24.50
N THR A 321 7.37 -2.71 -23.78
CA THR A 321 6.96 -2.96 -22.40
C THR A 321 5.44 -3.10 -22.30
N SER A 322 4.94 -3.53 -21.13
CA SER A 322 3.50 -3.64 -20.84
C SER A 322 2.73 -2.35 -21.18
N ASP A 323 3.32 -1.19 -20.91
CA ASP A 323 2.69 0.10 -21.18
C ASP A 323 2.53 0.39 -22.69
N ASN A 324 3.31 -0.26 -23.55
CA ASN A 324 3.24 -0.11 -25.00
C ASN A 324 2.20 -1.05 -25.64
N ILE A 325 1.83 -2.14 -24.95
CA ILE A 325 0.96 -3.20 -25.47
C ILE A 325 -0.38 -2.68 -26.01
N PRO A 326 -1.09 -1.78 -25.31
CA PRO A 326 -2.35 -1.23 -25.83
C PRO A 326 -2.23 -0.61 -27.22
N PHE A 327 -1.09 0.05 -27.51
CA PHE A 327 -0.83 0.69 -28.81
C PHE A 327 -0.43 -0.32 -29.90
N VAL A 328 0.27 -1.40 -29.52
CA VAL A 328 0.62 -2.48 -30.46
C VAL A 328 -0.63 -3.25 -30.88
N VAL A 329 -1.50 -3.59 -29.92
CA VAL A 329 -2.78 -4.26 -30.18
C VAL A 329 -3.68 -3.38 -31.03
N ASP A 330 -3.79 -2.09 -30.69
CA ASP A 330 -4.54 -1.10 -31.48
C ASP A 330 -4.06 -1.04 -32.94
N ARG A 331 -2.74 -0.97 -33.14
CA ARG A 331 -2.15 -0.93 -34.47
C ARG A 331 -2.36 -2.23 -35.23
N PHE A 332 -2.23 -3.39 -34.57
CA PHE A 332 -2.49 -4.69 -35.19
C PHE A 332 -3.93 -4.82 -35.67
N LEU A 333 -4.91 -4.45 -34.84
CA LEU A 333 -6.33 -4.49 -35.20
C LEU A 333 -6.64 -3.57 -36.38
N TYR A 334 -6.04 -2.37 -36.40
CA TYR A 334 -6.14 -1.45 -37.53
C TYR A 334 -5.56 -2.06 -38.82
N LEU A 335 -4.35 -2.64 -38.75
CA LEU A 335 -3.70 -3.27 -39.90
C LEU A 335 -4.49 -4.50 -40.40
N ASP A 336 -5.07 -5.28 -39.49
CA ASP A 336 -5.91 -6.43 -39.87
C ASP A 336 -7.20 -5.97 -40.59
N GLN A 337 -7.81 -4.88 -40.15
CA GLN A 337 -8.95 -4.28 -40.84
C GLN A 337 -8.56 -3.75 -42.23
N LYS A 338 -7.38 -3.13 -42.36
CA LYS A 338 -6.85 -2.67 -43.66
C LYS A 338 -6.56 -3.82 -44.61
N ARG A 339 -6.00 -4.92 -44.10
CA ARG A 339 -5.76 -6.15 -44.87
C ARG A 339 -7.05 -6.72 -45.47
N ARG A 340 -8.16 -6.63 -44.74
CA ARG A 340 -9.49 -7.10 -45.20
C ARG A 340 -10.16 -6.16 -46.20
N SER A 341 -9.73 -4.90 -46.28
CA SER A 341 -10.37 -3.86 -47.11
C SER A 341 -9.57 -3.44 -48.35
N MET A 342 -8.27 -3.73 -48.39
CA MET A 342 -7.37 -3.42 -49.50
C MET A 342 -7.05 -4.65 -50.36
N ARG A 343 -6.54 -4.43 -51.58
CA ARG A 343 -6.01 -5.53 -52.42
C ARG A 343 -4.73 -6.09 -51.78
N SER A 344 -4.55 -7.42 -51.83
CA SER A 344 -3.42 -8.11 -51.19
C SER A 344 -2.07 -7.50 -51.59
N ASP A 345 -1.82 -7.31 -52.89
CA ASP A 345 -0.54 -6.79 -53.39
C ASP A 345 -0.23 -5.39 -52.85
N GLN A 346 -1.25 -4.56 -52.68
CA GLN A 346 -1.11 -3.19 -52.16
C GLN A 346 -0.86 -3.18 -50.65
N PHE A 347 -1.57 -4.04 -49.91
CA PHE A 347 -1.34 -4.22 -48.48
C PHE A 347 0.07 -4.75 -48.22
N ASP A 348 0.48 -5.72 -49.03
CA ASP A 348 1.75 -6.40 -48.87
C ASP A 348 2.95 -5.47 -49.08
N CYS A 349 2.85 -4.58 -50.07
CA CYS A 349 3.86 -3.57 -50.34
C CYS A 349 4.02 -2.52 -49.22
N MET A 350 2.93 -2.21 -48.50
CA MET A 350 2.89 -1.05 -47.59
C MET A 350 3.00 -1.46 -46.11
N TYR A 351 2.36 -2.57 -45.72
CA TYR A 351 2.08 -2.87 -44.31
C TYR A 351 2.45 -4.28 -43.87
N ARG A 352 2.91 -5.17 -44.76
CA ARG A 352 3.22 -6.57 -44.41
C ARG A 352 4.19 -6.68 -43.24
N GLU A 353 5.33 -5.99 -43.35
CA GLU A 353 6.37 -6.02 -42.31
C GLU A 353 5.87 -5.53 -40.95
N GLU A 354 5.08 -4.45 -40.96
CA GLU A 354 4.51 -3.88 -39.74
C GLU A 354 3.48 -4.82 -39.11
N TYR A 355 2.65 -5.45 -39.95
CA TYR A 355 1.64 -6.41 -39.53
C TYR A 355 2.27 -7.66 -38.91
N GLU A 356 3.29 -8.23 -39.57
CA GLU A 356 3.99 -9.42 -39.07
C GLU A 356 4.71 -9.13 -37.75
N ALA A 357 5.39 -7.99 -37.62
CA ALA A 357 6.05 -7.60 -36.38
C ALA A 357 5.05 -7.36 -35.23
N ALA A 358 3.92 -6.72 -35.50
CA ALA A 358 2.88 -6.53 -34.49
C ALA A 358 2.23 -7.85 -34.07
N LYS A 359 1.98 -8.74 -35.05
CA LYS A 359 1.45 -10.08 -34.81
C LYS A 359 2.40 -10.91 -33.94
N GLU A 360 3.69 -10.91 -34.26
CA GLU A 360 4.71 -11.63 -33.49
C GLU A 360 4.76 -11.19 -32.03
N VAL A 361 4.69 -9.87 -31.79
CA VAL A 361 4.66 -9.31 -30.43
C VAL A 361 3.43 -9.79 -29.66
N ILE A 362 2.25 -9.79 -30.28
CA ILE A 362 1.00 -10.21 -29.63
C ILE A 362 1.01 -11.71 -29.32
N GLU A 363 1.42 -12.54 -30.29
CA GLU A 363 1.46 -14.00 -30.15
C GLU A 363 2.52 -14.46 -29.16
N SER A 364 3.65 -13.74 -29.06
CA SER A 364 4.78 -14.09 -28.20
C SER A 364 4.73 -13.42 -26.82
N TRP A 365 3.75 -12.56 -26.55
CA TRP A 365 3.68 -11.85 -25.27
C TRP A 365 3.37 -12.82 -24.12
N PRO A 366 4.14 -12.82 -23.01
CA PRO A 366 3.98 -13.78 -21.93
C PRO A 366 2.69 -13.61 -21.12
N TYR A 367 2.11 -12.40 -21.11
CA TYR A 367 0.93 -12.04 -20.32
C TYR A 367 -0.28 -11.81 -21.22
N GLN A 368 -0.97 -12.89 -21.60
CA GLN A 368 -2.13 -12.81 -22.50
C GLN A 368 -3.32 -12.00 -21.92
N GLU A 369 -3.36 -11.83 -20.59
CA GLU A 369 -4.32 -10.93 -19.92
C GLU A 369 -4.17 -9.47 -20.40
N ASP A 370 -2.93 -8.99 -20.62
CA ASP A 370 -2.66 -7.63 -21.11
C ASP A 370 -3.20 -7.42 -22.54
N ILE A 371 -3.10 -8.47 -23.37
CA ILE A 371 -3.63 -8.46 -24.74
C ILE A 371 -5.16 -8.37 -24.71
N GLN A 372 -5.81 -9.21 -23.90
CA GLN A 372 -7.26 -9.23 -23.75
C GLN A 372 -7.81 -7.90 -23.22
N GLU A 373 -7.15 -7.31 -22.23
CA GLU A 373 -7.51 -6.00 -21.70
C GLU A 373 -7.40 -4.92 -22.78
N ALA A 374 -6.32 -4.94 -23.58
CA ALA A 374 -6.13 -4.00 -24.68
C ALA A 374 -7.18 -4.16 -25.80
N GLU A 375 -7.55 -5.39 -26.16
CA GLU A 375 -8.61 -5.67 -27.14
C GLU A 375 -9.99 -5.20 -26.65
N LEU A 376 -10.33 -5.53 -25.40
CA LEU A 376 -11.58 -5.09 -24.76
C LEU A 376 -11.67 -3.57 -24.71
N ARG A 377 -10.57 -2.91 -24.37
CA ARG A 377 -10.50 -1.44 -24.38
C ARG A 377 -10.74 -0.87 -25.77
N ASN A 378 -10.10 -1.42 -26.80
CA ASN A 378 -10.29 -0.95 -28.18
C ASN A 378 -11.76 -1.08 -28.62
N ALA A 379 -12.41 -2.19 -28.25
CA ALA A 379 -13.83 -2.40 -28.54
C ALA A 379 -14.76 -1.38 -27.85
N VAL A 380 -14.38 -0.86 -26.67
CA VAL A 380 -15.19 0.08 -25.88
C VAL A 380 -14.88 1.54 -26.22
N ASP A 381 -13.60 1.89 -26.31
CA ASP A 381 -13.11 3.28 -26.39
C ASP A 381 -12.66 3.69 -27.82
N GLY A 382 -12.53 2.73 -28.74
CA GLY A 382 -12.03 2.95 -30.10
C GLY A 382 -10.51 3.05 -30.21
N TYR A 383 -10.02 3.48 -31.39
CA TYR A 383 -8.59 3.48 -31.72
C TYR A 383 -7.79 4.48 -30.87
N LEU A 384 -6.65 4.03 -30.33
CA LEU A 384 -5.73 4.85 -29.52
C LEU A 384 -4.77 5.68 -30.37
N LEU A 385 -4.44 5.18 -31.56
CA LEU A 385 -3.57 5.84 -32.51
C LEU A 385 -4.39 6.45 -33.66
N PRO A 386 -3.99 7.64 -34.17
CA PRO A 386 -4.61 8.16 -35.39
C PRO A 386 -4.33 7.18 -36.55
N PRO A 387 -5.28 7.00 -37.48
CA PRO A 387 -5.13 6.06 -38.60
C PRO A 387 -3.96 6.39 -39.54
N ILE A 388 -3.46 7.63 -39.49
CA ILE A 388 -2.26 8.09 -40.21
C ILE A 388 -1.23 8.57 -39.18
N ILE A 389 -0.24 7.73 -38.89
CA ILE A 389 0.93 8.12 -38.10
C ILE A 389 2.02 8.51 -39.09
N SER A 390 1.92 9.75 -39.61
CA SER A 390 2.88 10.41 -40.51
C SER A 390 3.56 9.52 -41.57
N GLU A 391 2.95 9.41 -42.76
CA GLU A 391 3.64 9.06 -44.01
C GLU A 391 4.27 10.31 -44.64
N SER A 392 5.13 11.01 -43.90
CA SER A 392 5.89 12.13 -44.44
C SER A 392 7.35 11.74 -44.53
N ASN A 393 7.79 11.55 -45.78
CA ASN A 393 9.18 11.34 -46.23
C ASN A 393 10.20 12.20 -45.49
#